data_AF-A0A965UUC7-F1
#
_entry.id   AF-A0A965UUC7-F1
#
_cell.length_a   1.000
_cell.length_b   1.000
_cell.length_c   1.000
_cell.angle_alpha   90.00
_cell.angle_beta   90.00
_cell.angle_gamma   90.00
#
_symmetry.space_group_name_H-M   'P 1'
#
loop_
_entity.id
_entity.type
_entity.pdbx_description
1 polymer ?
#
loop_
_entity_poly.entity_id
_entity_poly.type
_entity_poly.pdbx_seq_one_letter_code
_entity_poly.pdbx_strand_id
1 'polypeptide(L)'
;MTTDKSARQDRDTTALMHAIEENGGVECSQVPHVFFPEDFHTSSQSMGMVRLAEYTAREICMRCPVIAQCLKVGFYEDYGIWGGTTPEQRRKLKREQQI
;
A
#
# COMPACT_ATOMS: atom_id res chain seq x y z
N MET A 1 -12.61 -19.30 13.82
CA MET A 1 -11.37 -18.47 13.77
C MET A 1 -11.48 -17.29 12.78
N THR A 2 -12.66 -16.95 12.28
CA THR A 2 -12.87 -15.89 11.27
C THR A 2 -13.17 -14.52 11.87
N THR A 3 -13.73 -14.47 13.08
CA THR A 3 -14.11 -13.24 13.80
C THR A 3 -12.92 -12.38 14.21
N ASP A 4 -11.79 -13.00 14.57
CA ASP A 4 -10.60 -12.29 15.06
C ASP A 4 -9.85 -11.53 13.96
N LYS A 5 -9.76 -12.12 12.75
CA LYS A 5 -9.13 -11.48 11.59
C LYS A 5 -9.91 -10.26 11.11
N SER A 6 -11.24 -10.37 11.02
CA SER A 6 -12.11 -9.23 10.65
C SER A 6 -11.96 -8.09 11.66
N ALA A 7 -12.05 -8.39 12.95
CA ALA A 7 -11.90 -7.37 13.99
C ALA A 7 -10.52 -6.69 13.97
N ARG A 8 -9.45 -7.43 13.64
CA ARG A 8 -8.12 -6.84 13.47
C ARG A 8 -8.05 -5.92 12.26
N GLN A 9 -8.56 -6.37 11.10
CA GLN A 9 -8.61 -5.57 9.88
C GLN A 9 -9.41 -4.27 10.08
N ASP A 10 -10.56 -4.35 10.77
CA ASP A 10 -11.39 -3.18 11.06
C ASP A 10 -10.65 -2.15 11.93
N ARG A 11 -9.93 -2.60 12.96
CA ARG A 11 -9.11 -1.75 13.83
C ARG A 11 -7.97 -1.07 13.05
N ASP A 12 -7.22 -1.83 12.27
CA ASP A 12 -6.10 -1.31 11.49
C ASP A 12 -6.58 -0.31 10.42
N THR A 13 -7.73 -0.59 9.80
CA THR A 13 -8.39 0.32 8.83
C THR A 13 -8.86 1.61 9.51
N THR A 14 -9.54 1.50 10.65
CA THR A 14 -10.00 2.68 11.42
C THR A 14 -8.81 3.56 11.83
N ALA A 15 -7.72 2.95 12.30
CA ALA A 15 -6.51 3.67 12.68
C ALA A 15 -5.85 4.40 11.50
N LEU A 16 -5.84 3.78 10.32
CA LEU A 16 -5.37 4.45 9.10
C LEU A 16 -6.23 5.65 8.75
N MET A 17 -7.55 5.50 8.72
CA MET A 17 -8.46 6.58 8.34
C MET A 17 -8.35 7.79 9.29
N HIS A 18 -8.27 7.54 10.59
CA HIS A 18 -8.04 8.59 11.59
C HIS A 18 -6.70 9.29 11.37
N ALA A 19 -5.62 8.53 11.16
CA ALA A 19 -4.31 9.12 10.93
C ALA A 19 -4.26 9.96 9.63
N ILE A 20 -5.00 9.57 8.59
CA ILE A 20 -5.13 10.37 7.36
C ILE A 20 -5.82 11.69 7.68
N GLU A 21 -6.93 11.67 8.42
CA GLU A 21 -7.67 12.87 8.83
C GLU A 21 -6.82 13.82 9.68
N GLU A 22 -6.11 13.30 10.68
CA GLU A 22 -5.21 14.08 11.55
C GLU A 22 -4.07 14.77 10.80
N ASN A 23 -3.64 14.19 9.67
CA ASN A 23 -2.59 14.77 8.82
C ASN A 23 -3.16 15.68 7.70
N GLY A 24 -4.48 15.93 7.68
CA GLY A 24 -5.14 16.75 6.67
C GLY A 24 -5.20 16.09 5.28
N GLY A 25 -5.06 14.76 5.22
CA GLY A 25 -5.03 13.98 4.00
C GLY A 25 -3.69 13.31 3.71
N VAL A 26 -3.60 12.66 2.55
CA VAL A 26 -2.39 12.00 2.05
C VAL A 26 -2.18 12.33 0.59
N GLU A 27 -0.93 12.55 0.21
CA GLU A 27 -0.59 12.94 -1.16
C GLU A 27 -0.97 11.89 -2.21
N CYS A 28 -0.85 10.60 -1.86
CA CYS A 28 -1.18 9.50 -2.77
C CYS A 28 -2.64 9.55 -3.27
N SER A 29 -3.56 10.17 -2.52
CA SER A 29 -4.95 10.37 -2.93
C SER A 29 -5.11 11.24 -4.17
N GLN A 30 -4.12 12.08 -4.48
CA GLN A 30 -4.13 12.99 -5.63
C GLN A 30 -3.69 12.28 -6.92
N VAL A 31 -3.01 11.15 -6.83
CA VAL A 31 -2.43 10.40 -7.96
C VAL A 31 -2.63 8.89 -7.82
N PRO A 32 -3.88 8.40 -7.64
CA PRO A 32 -4.14 7.01 -7.26
C PRO A 32 -3.64 5.98 -8.28
N HIS A 33 -3.68 6.30 -9.58
CA HIS A 33 -3.25 5.39 -10.66
C HIS A 33 -1.77 4.97 -10.57
N VAL A 34 -0.90 5.82 -10.03
CA VAL A 34 0.53 5.50 -9.87
C VAL A 34 0.75 4.41 -8.81
N PHE A 35 -0.21 4.22 -7.90
CA PHE A 35 -0.14 3.24 -6.82
C PHE A 35 -0.62 1.85 -7.23
N PHE A 36 -1.03 1.64 -8.49
CA PHE A 36 -1.35 0.33 -9.06
C PHE A 36 -0.47 0.05 -10.30
N PRO A 37 0.85 -0.16 -10.14
CA PRO A 37 1.78 -0.39 -11.25
C PRO A 37 1.40 -1.55 -12.19
N GLU A 38 0.70 -2.55 -11.68
CA GLU A 38 0.19 -3.69 -12.44
C GLU A 38 -0.80 -3.30 -13.56
N ASP A 39 -1.46 -2.15 -13.45
CA ASP A 39 -2.42 -1.69 -14.46
C ASP A 39 -1.73 -1.19 -15.74
N PHE A 40 -0.42 -0.94 -15.71
CA PHE A 40 0.36 -0.46 -16.87
C PHE A 40 0.84 -1.58 -17.81
N HIS A 41 0.42 -2.84 -17.59
CA HIS A 41 0.86 -4.01 -18.37
C HIS A 41 0.30 -4.14 -19.81
N THR A 42 -0.36 -3.12 -20.35
CA THR A 42 -1.18 -3.22 -21.58
C THR A 42 -0.45 -3.02 -22.91
N SER A 43 0.88 -2.84 -22.96
CA SER A 43 1.62 -2.66 -24.23
C SER A 43 3.06 -3.19 -24.23
N SER A 44 3.69 -3.26 -25.40
CA SER A 44 5.10 -3.68 -25.60
C SER A 44 6.15 -2.81 -24.89
N GLN A 45 5.74 -1.66 -24.33
CA GLN A 45 6.55 -0.77 -23.48
C GLN A 45 6.17 -0.84 -21.99
N SER A 46 5.32 -1.80 -21.58
CA SER A 46 4.75 -1.91 -20.24
C SER A 46 5.77 -2.00 -19.11
N MET A 47 6.89 -2.71 -19.30
CA MET A 47 7.85 -2.93 -18.20
C MET A 47 8.52 -1.62 -17.73
N GLY A 48 8.76 -0.67 -18.64
CA GLY A 48 9.32 0.64 -18.27
C GLY A 48 8.35 1.47 -17.44
N MET A 49 7.07 1.48 -17.83
CA MET A 49 6.03 2.23 -17.12
C MET A 49 5.71 1.65 -15.75
N VAL A 50 5.68 0.32 -15.62
CA VAL A 50 5.49 -0.35 -14.32
C VAL A 50 6.60 0.07 -13.34
N ARG A 51 7.86 0.02 -13.77
CA ARG A 51 9.00 0.41 -12.92
C ARG A 51 8.96 1.90 -12.55
N LEU A 52 8.58 2.75 -13.49
CA LEU A 52 8.45 4.19 -13.25
C LEU A 52 7.32 4.48 -12.25
N ALA A 53 6.17 3.80 -12.38
CA ALA A 53 5.06 3.92 -11.45
C ALA A 53 5.45 3.42 -10.05
N GLU A 54 6.11 2.26 -9.95
CA GLU A 54 6.62 1.73 -8.68
C GLU A 54 7.57 2.70 -7.99
N TYR A 55 8.54 3.24 -8.74
CA TYR A 55 9.49 4.22 -8.22
C TYR A 55 8.78 5.48 -7.73
N THR A 56 7.88 6.05 -8.54
CA THR A 56 7.15 7.28 -8.22
C THR A 56 6.27 7.10 -6.98
N ALA A 57 5.51 6.00 -6.90
CA ALA A 57 4.68 5.69 -5.73
C ALA A 57 5.52 5.57 -4.45
N ARG A 58 6.69 4.92 -4.55
CA ARG A 58 7.60 4.76 -3.40
C ARG A 58 8.14 6.10 -2.91
N GLU A 59 8.55 7.01 -3.79
CA GLU A 59 9.02 8.35 -3.39
C GLU A 59 7.94 9.14 -2.63
N ILE A 60 6.67 9.03 -3.06
CA ILE A 60 5.54 9.61 -2.33
C ILE A 60 5.37 8.93 -0.96
N CYS A 61 5.42 7.59 -0.91
CA CYS A 61 5.29 6.84 0.35
C CYS A 61 6.38 7.22 1.37
N MET A 62 7.63 7.40 0.95
CA MET A 62 8.77 7.61 1.87
C MET A 62 8.66 8.88 2.72
N ARG A 63 7.84 9.85 2.31
CA ARG A 63 7.54 11.06 3.08
C ARG A 63 6.11 11.13 3.62
N CYS A 64 5.36 10.03 3.51
CA CYS A 64 3.98 9.97 3.97
C CYS A 64 3.93 9.76 5.50
N PRO A 65 3.22 10.63 6.26
CA PRO A 65 3.20 10.56 7.72
C PRO A 65 2.47 9.32 8.26
N VAL A 66 1.67 8.65 7.43
CA VAL A 66 0.86 7.46 7.82
C VAL A 66 1.41 6.14 7.27
N ILE A 67 2.68 6.11 6.84
CA ILE A 67 3.27 4.96 6.12
C ILE A 67 3.14 3.64 6.90
N ALA A 68 3.28 3.67 8.24
CA ALA A 68 3.21 2.48 9.08
C ALA A 68 1.78 1.94 9.20
N GLN A 69 0.79 2.81 9.41
CA GLN A 69 -0.63 2.47 9.43
C GLN A 69 -1.07 1.95 8.05
N CYS A 70 -0.61 2.60 6.98
CA CYS A 70 -0.87 2.19 5.61
C CYS A 70 -0.32 0.79 5.32
N LEU A 71 0.89 0.46 5.79
CA LEU A 71 1.46 -0.88 5.64
C LEU A 71 0.63 -1.96 6.35
N LYS A 72 0.12 -1.66 7.55
CA LYS A 72 -0.74 -2.61 8.31
C LYS A 72 -1.99 -2.97 7.52
N VAL A 73 -2.69 -1.96 6.97
CA VAL A 73 -3.84 -2.18 6.10
C VAL A 73 -3.43 -2.89 4.81
N GLY A 74 -2.28 -2.52 4.24
CA GLY A 74 -1.73 -3.18 3.05
C GLY A 74 -1.49 -4.68 3.22
N PHE A 75 -1.36 -5.20 4.44
CA PHE A 75 -1.33 -6.65 4.67
C PHE A 75 -2.68 -7.35 4.41
N TYR A 76 -3.76 -6.65 4.16
CA TYR A 76 -5.03 -7.25 3.72
C TYR A 76 -5.22 -7.16 2.20
N GLU A 77 -4.34 -6.44 1.52
CA GLU A 77 -4.47 -6.08 0.11
C GLU A 77 -3.53 -6.91 -0.77
N ASP A 78 -4.07 -7.41 -1.88
CA ASP A 78 -3.36 -8.28 -2.83
C ASP A 78 -2.59 -7.51 -3.91
N TYR A 79 -2.95 -6.24 -4.12
CA TYR A 79 -2.53 -5.41 -5.24
C TYR A 79 -2.01 -4.04 -4.78
N GLY A 80 -1.38 -3.32 -5.70
CA GLY A 80 -0.90 -1.95 -5.52
C GLY A 80 0.22 -1.78 -4.49
N ILE A 81 0.67 -0.53 -4.34
CA ILE A 81 1.68 -0.12 -3.38
C ILE A 81 1.02 0.40 -2.12
N TRP A 82 1.36 -0.24 -1.00
CA TRP A 82 0.86 0.11 0.32
C TRP A 82 2.03 0.25 1.28
N GLY A 83 2.08 1.34 2.05
CA GLY A 83 3.16 1.60 3.00
C GLY A 83 4.56 1.53 2.38
N GLY A 84 4.71 1.95 1.12
CA GLY A 84 5.98 1.91 0.38
C GLY A 84 6.40 0.51 -0.10
N THR A 85 5.50 -0.48 -0.07
CA THR A 85 5.81 -1.88 -0.41
C THR A 85 4.96 -2.41 -1.56
N THR A 86 5.58 -3.17 -2.46
CA THR A 86 4.89 -3.94 -3.52
C THR A 86 4.15 -5.14 -2.94
N PRO A 87 3.18 -5.73 -3.66
CA PRO A 87 2.51 -6.95 -3.21
C PRO A 87 3.48 -8.10 -2.89
N GLU A 88 4.53 -8.25 -3.69
CA GLU A 88 5.56 -9.27 -3.46
C GLU A 88 6.33 -9.02 -2.16
N GLN A 89 6.72 -7.78 -1.90
CA GLN A 89 7.39 -7.38 -0.66
C GLN A 89 6.48 -7.63 0.55
N ARG A 90 5.18 -7.28 0.48
CA ARG A 90 4.22 -7.56 1.55
C ARG A 90 4.06 -9.05 1.81
N ARG A 91 3.99 -9.88 0.75
CA ARG A 91 3.96 -11.34 0.90
C ARG A 91 5.22 -11.86 1.60
N LYS A 92 6.40 -11.30 1.33
CA LYS A 92 7.65 -11.65 2.02
C LYS A 92 7.62 -11.22 3.49
N LEU A 93 7.24 -9.99 3.79
CA LEU A 93 7.12 -9.47 5.15
C LEU A 93 6.12 -10.27 6.00
N LYS A 94 4.98 -10.66 5.43
CA LYS A 94 4.00 -11.53 6.12
C LYS A 94 4.61 -12.87 6.54
N ARG A 95 5.47 -13.45 5.70
CA ARG A 95 6.16 -14.71 6.03
C ARG A 95 7.21 -14.51 7.12
N GLU A 96 7.95 -13.40 7.07
CA GLU A 96 9.00 -13.08 8.05
C GLU A 96 8.44 -12.72 9.44
N GLN A 97 7.26 -12.11 9.51
CA GLN A 97 6.56 -11.85 10.78
C GLN A 97 5.82 -13.08 11.35
N GLN A 98 5.86 -14.22 10.65
CA GLN A 98 5.21 -15.48 11.04
C GLN A 98 6.21 -16.57 11.46
N ILE A 99 7.45 -16.20 11.79
CA ILE A 99 8.51 -17.08 12.32
C ILE A 99 8.97 -16.56 13.68
#